data_AF-A0AA49FJ58-F1
#
_entry.id   AF-A0AA49FJ58-F1
#
_cell.length_a   1.000
_cell.length_b   1.000
_cell.length_c   1.000
_cell.angle_alpha   90.00
_cell.angle_beta   90.00
_cell.angle_gamma   90.00
#
_symmetry.space_group_name_H-M   'P 1'
#
loop_
_entity.id
_entity.type
_entity.pdbx_description
1 polymer ?
#
loop_
_entity_poly.entity_id
_entity_poly.type
_entity_poly.pdbx_seq_one_letter_code
_entity_poly.pdbx_strand_id
1 'polypeptide(L)' 'MITPVSHLNDPDMQAAPAALMRAAERAKRLAEQTGTPWVVRAVPPKETVSTKDTNRPIRKETSRT' A
#
# COMPACT_ATOMS: atom_id res chain seq x y z
N MET A 1 -15.41 -13.42 11.61
CA MET A 1 -14.13 -12.77 11.27
C MET A 1 -14.23 -12.30 9.83
N ILE A 2 -13.92 -11.04 9.53
CA ILE A 2 -13.96 -10.52 8.15
C ILE A 2 -12.63 -10.86 7.48
N THR A 3 -12.65 -11.68 6.43
CA THR A 3 -11.48 -11.94 5.59
C THR A 3 -11.39 -10.86 4.51
N PRO A 4 -10.31 -10.06 4.48
CA PRO A 4 -10.13 -9.06 3.45
C PRO A 4 -9.92 -9.74 2.09
N VAL A 5 -10.65 -9.28 1.08
CA VAL A 5 -10.54 -9.73 -0.30
C VAL A 5 -10.00 -8.59 -1.15
N SER A 6 -9.18 -8.91 -2.15
CA SER A 6 -8.70 -7.91 -3.11
C SER A 6 -9.82 -7.63 -4.10
N HIS A 7 -10.12 -6.35 -4.34
CA HIS A 7 -11.04 -5.94 -5.41
C HIS A 7 -10.31 -5.57 -6.71
N LEU A 8 -8.99 -5.73 -6.76
CA LEU A 8 -8.22 -5.47 -7.97
C LEU A 8 -8.52 -6.56 -9.00
N ASN A 9 -8.68 -6.16 -10.26
CA ASN A 9 -8.81 -7.10 -11.38
C ASN A 9 -7.43 -7.61 -11.83
N ASP A 10 -6.64 -8.07 -10.87
CA ASP A 10 -5.32 -8.67 -11.06
C ASP A 10 -5.34 -10.04 -10.36
N PRO A 11 -5.20 -11.15 -11.11
CA PRO A 11 -5.19 -12.51 -10.56
C PRO A 11 -4.11 -12.73 -9.50
N ASP A 12 -2.93 -12.13 -9.68
CA ASP A 12 -1.79 -12.33 -8.77
C ASP A 12 -2.02 -11.60 -7.44
N MET A 13 -2.84 -10.55 -7.44
CA MET A 13 -3.16 -9.76 -6.24
C MET A 13 -4.28 -10.36 -5.38
N GLN A 14 -4.98 -11.40 -5.85
CA GLN A 14 -6.09 -12.01 -5.10
C GLN A 14 -5.63 -12.61 -3.77
N ALA A 15 -4.43 -13.20 -3.76
CA ALA A 15 -3.86 -13.83 -2.57
C ALA A 15 -3.16 -12.84 -1.62
N ALA A 16 -2.92 -11.60 -2.06
CA ALA A 16 -2.14 -10.63 -1.31
C ALA A 16 -2.72 -10.31 0.08
N PRO A 17 -4.04 -10.08 0.26
CA PRO A 17 -4.60 -9.80 1.59
C PRO A 17 -4.37 -10.94 2.58
N ALA A 18 -4.57 -12.20 2.14
CA ALA A 18 -4.35 -13.37 2.98
C ALA A 18 -2.86 -13.55 3.34
N ALA A 19 -1.95 -13.30 2.39
CA ALA A 19 -0.52 -13.35 2.64
C ALA A 19 -0.07 -12.31 3.68
N LEU A 20 -0.60 -11.08 3.60
CA LEU A 20 -0.32 -10.01 4.56
C LEU A 20 -0.81 -10.37 5.97
N MET A 21 -2.00 -10.95 6.12
CA MET A 21 -2.49 -11.42 7.42
C MET A 21 -1.56 -12.47 8.04
N ARG A 22 -1.15 -13.48 7.26
CA ARG A 22 -0.21 -14.52 7.72
C ARG A 22 1.15 -13.94 8.09
N ALA A 23 1.62 -12.93 7.36
CA ALA A 23 2.87 -12.25 7.68
C ALA A 23 2.76 -11.50 9.01
N ALA A 24 1.66 -10.78 9.23
CA ALA A 24 1.41 -10.06 10.48
C ALA A 24 1.34 -10.99 11.69
N GLU A 25 0.64 -12.12 11.58
CA GLU A 25 0.56 -13.11 12.66
C GLU A 25 1.93 -13.70 13.02
N ARG A 26 2.73 -14.05 12.01
CA ARG A 26 4.10 -14.55 12.23
C ARG A 26 4.98 -13.50 12.88
N ALA A 27 4.90 -12.25 12.43
CA ALA A 27 5.69 -11.16 12.97
C ALA A 27 5.30 -10.86 14.43
N LYS A 28 4.00 -10.93 14.77
CA LYS A 28 3.53 -10.83 16.15
C LYS A 28 4.10 -11.95 17.03
N ARG A 29 4.01 -13.22 16.59
CA ARG A 29 4.58 -14.36 17.33
C ARG A 29 6.09 -14.22 17.53
N LEU A 30 6.81 -13.76 16.51
CA LEU A 30 8.24 -13.51 16.61
C LEU A 30 8.55 -12.39 17.61
N ALA A 31 7.74 -11.32 17.62
CA ALA A 31 7.88 -10.23 18.57
C ALA A 31 7.69 -10.71 20.03
N GLU A 32 6.66 -11.52 20.27
CA GLU A 32 6.41 -12.17 21.57
C GLU A 32 7.59 -13.05 22.01
N GLN A 33 8.17 -13.83 21.09
CA GLN A 33 9.31 -14.72 21.38
C GLN A 33 10.62 -13.99 21.66
N THR A 34 10.82 -12.83 21.03
CA THR A 34 12.08 -12.06 21.13
C THR A 34 12.02 -10.94 22.16
N GLY A 35 10.84 -10.70 22.77
CA GLY A 35 10.61 -9.57 23.66
C GLY A 35 10.67 -8.21 22.93
N THR A 36 10.50 -8.19 21.61
CA THR A 36 10.49 -6.95 20.84
C THR A 36 9.08 -6.31 20.82
N PRO A 37 8.96 -4.97 20.89
CA PRO A 37 7.65 -4.33 20.82
C PRO A 37 6.98 -4.52 19.45
N TRP A 38 5.71 -4.94 19.45
CA TRP A 38 4.89 -5.03 18.24
C TRP A 38 4.25 -3.67 17.92
N VAL A 39 4.60 -3.05 16.78
CA VAL A 39 4.10 -1.73 16.36
C VAL A 39 3.40 -1.83 15.01
N VAL A 40 2.13 -1.41 14.94
CA VAL A 40 1.36 -1.29 13.69
C VAL A 40 1.27 0.19 13.30
N ARG A 41 1.78 0.53 12.10
CA ARG A 41 1.62 1.87 11.53
C ARG A 41 0.43 1.89 10.59
N ALA A 42 -0.61 2.63 10.96
CA ALA A 42 -1.67 2.97 10.01
C ALA A 42 -1.08 3.88 8.93
N VAL A 43 -1.20 3.48 7.68
CA VAL A 43 -0.94 4.37 6.56
C VAL A 43 -2.16 5.28 6.45
N PRO A 44 -2.03 6.61 6.44
CA PRO A 44 -3.17 7.46 6.13
C PRO A 44 -3.73 7.06 4.75
N PRO A 45 -5.05 7.12 4.53
CA PRO A 45 -5.62 6.85 3.22
C PRO A 45 -4.93 7.79 2.23
N LYS A 46 -4.18 7.21 1.29
CA LYS A 46 -3.48 7.99 0.27
C LYS A 46 -4.53 8.76 -0.51
N GLU A 47 -4.35 10.07 -0.62
CA GLU A 47 -5.06 10.90 -1.58
C GLU A 47 -5.10 10.14 -2.90
N THR A 48 -6.31 9.86 -3.37
CA THR A 48 -6.53 9.24 -4.66
C THR A 48 -5.90 10.17 -5.69
N VAL A 49 -4.73 9.80 -6.20
CA VAL A 49 -4.17 10.47 -7.38
C VAL A 49 -5.18 10.22 -8.48
N SER A 50 -6.03 11.22 -8.70
CA SER A 50 -6.98 11.26 -9.78
C SER A 50 -6.17 11.14 -11.07
N THR A 51 -6.35 10.04 -11.79
CA THR A 51 -5.76 9.80 -13.11
C THR A 51 -6.17 10.83 -14.17
N LYS A 52 -6.93 11.88 -13.80
CA LYS A 52 -7.25 13.02 -14.66
C LYS A 52 -6.10 14.02 -14.87
N ASP A 53 -5.04 14.01 -14.05
CA ASP A 53 -3.95 14.99 -14.15
C ASP A 53 -2.80 14.60 -15.12
N THR A 54 -3.01 13.59 -15.97
CA THR A 54 -2.00 13.17 -16.96
C THR A 54 -1.78 14.18 -18.09
N ASN A 55 -2.56 15.26 -18.17
CA ASN A 55 -2.51 16.21 -19.29
C ASN A 55 -2.19 17.64 -18.88
N ARG A 56 -1.22 17.83 -17.97
CA ARG A 56 -0.64 19.16 -17.74
C ARG A 56 0.44 19.41 -18.80
N PRO A 57 0.22 20.32 -19.78
CA PRO A 57 1.26 20.61 -20.76
C PRO A 57 2.46 21.24 -20.04
N ILE A 58 3.61 20.60 -20.23
CA ILE A 58 4.93 21.12 -19.82
C ILE A 58 5.11 22.45 -20.52
N ARG A 59 5.01 23.57 -19.79
CA ARG A 59 5.34 24.89 -20.34
C ARG A 59 6.81 24.84 -20.73
N LYS A 60 7.09 24.79 -22.04
CA LYS A 60 8.45 25.00 -22.54
C LYS A 60 8.81 26.46 -22.26
N GLU A 61 9.63 26.68 -21.25
CA GLU A 61 10.29 27.97 -21.04
C GLU A 61 11.00 28.35 -22.34
N THR A 62 10.51 29.41 -22.96
CA THR A 62 11.13 30.02 -24.12
C THR A 62 12.28 30.85 -23.58
N SER A 63 13.49 30.31 -23.64
CA SER A 63 14.71 31.08 -23.40
C SER A 63 14.76 32.21 -24.43
N ARG A 64 14.49 33.43 -23.97
CA ARG A 64 14.86 34.64 -24.69
C ARG A 64 16.35 34.86 -24.46
N THR A 65 17.13 34.80 -25.53
CA THR A 65 18.40 35.52 -25.65
C THR A 65 18.53 35.98 -27.09
#